data_AF-A0A4P5YRE4-F1
#
_entry.id   AF-A0A4P5YRE4-F1
#
_cell.length_a   1.000
_cell.length_b   1.000
_cell.length_c   1.000
_cell.angle_alpha   90.00
_cell.angle_beta   90.00
_cell.angle_gamma   90.00
#
_symmetry.space_group_name_H-M   'P 1'
#
loop_
_entity.id
_entity.type
_entity.pdbx_description
1 polymer ?
#
loop_
_entity_poly.entity_id
_entity_poly.type
_entity_poly.pdbx_seq_one_letter_code
_entity_poly.pdbx_strand_id
1 'polypeptide(L)'
;MNADLGGKHSGALIGAALAVHREFGPGLDEADYESALCLELTARGIEHQRQVPLPLIYKGVRLDAGYRLDVVVGGNLLAELKALEVMHPVFEAQLLTHLRISQIPLGLLINFNVLMLRQGIVRRANTNPRPPVAPPATPSAVSKDDESGFDNLSREVIAAAIEVHRHLGGGLLRSAYETCLCHELQLRGLRFVRSQTGEVRYRNTTIPSAKEIPLLVENALMVTCLCAIDITPLQLACARSLLRVARRASGIVINFHAPTLAGHIRRICATSKSD
;
A
#
# COMPACT_ATOMS: atom_id res chain seq x y z
N MET A 1 -9.76 -8.06 31.08
CA MET A 1 -11.18 -8.23 30.72
C MET A 1 -11.28 -8.11 29.20
N ASN A 2 -11.57 -9.20 28.48
CA ASN A 2 -11.85 -9.14 27.05
C ASN A 2 -13.21 -8.48 26.88
N ALA A 3 -13.22 -7.18 26.58
CA ALA A 3 -14.44 -6.53 26.10
C ALA A 3 -14.92 -7.29 24.85
N ASP A 4 -16.23 -7.50 24.74
CA ASP A 4 -16.83 -8.08 23.54
C ASP A 4 -16.52 -7.17 22.34
N LEU A 5 -15.43 -7.46 21.60
CA LEU A 5 -14.87 -6.69 20.48
C LEU A 5 -15.81 -6.69 19.25
N GLY A 6 -17.13 -6.71 19.43
CA GLY A 6 -18.11 -6.91 18.37
C GLY A 6 -18.40 -8.40 18.10
N GLY A 7 -18.19 -9.30 19.05
CA GLY A 7 -18.45 -10.74 18.92
C GLY A 7 -19.87 -11.05 18.47
N LYS A 8 -20.88 -10.34 19.02
CA LYS A 8 -22.28 -10.48 18.60
C LYS A 8 -22.50 -10.08 17.12
N HIS A 9 -21.90 -8.99 16.65
CA HIS A 9 -22.03 -8.55 15.26
C HIS A 9 -21.22 -9.41 14.29
N SER A 10 -20.09 -9.98 14.74
CA SER A 10 -19.27 -10.87 13.91
C SER A 10 -19.99 -12.16 13.51
N GLY A 11 -20.72 -12.78 14.44
CA GLY A 11 -21.52 -13.97 14.12
C GLY A 11 -22.66 -13.66 13.15
N ALA A 12 -23.33 -12.52 13.32
CA ALA A 12 -24.41 -12.07 12.44
C ALA A 12 -23.92 -11.79 11.01
N LEU A 13 -22.78 -11.08 10.88
CA LEU A 13 -22.15 -10.79 9.60
C LEU A 13 -21.67 -12.06 8.88
N ILE A 14 -21.03 -12.98 9.60
CA ILE A 14 -20.64 -14.29 9.05
C ILE A 14 -21.88 -15.06 8.59
N GLY A 15 -22.96 -15.02 9.36
CA GLY A 15 -24.23 -15.65 9.00
C GLY A 15 -24.86 -15.05 7.73
N ALA A 16 -24.74 -13.74 7.52
CA ALA A 16 -25.21 -13.06 6.30
C ALA A 16 -24.34 -13.45 5.10
N ALA A 17 -23.02 -13.38 5.23
CA ALA A 17 -22.09 -13.78 4.17
C ALA A 17 -22.28 -15.25 3.77
N LEU A 18 -22.54 -16.16 4.72
CA LEU A 18 -22.86 -17.55 4.45
C LEU A 18 -24.17 -17.74 3.67
N ALA A 19 -25.18 -16.90 3.91
CA ALA A 19 -26.43 -16.96 3.14
C ALA A 19 -26.20 -16.53 1.69
N VAL A 20 -25.48 -15.42 1.49
CA VAL A 20 -25.08 -14.95 0.15
C VAL A 20 -24.29 -16.02 -0.61
N HIS A 21 -23.29 -16.63 0.01
CA HIS A 21 -22.48 -17.67 -0.63
C HIS A 21 -23.27 -18.96 -0.92
N ARG A 22 -24.26 -19.30 -0.10
CA ARG A 22 -25.16 -20.45 -0.38
C ARG A 22 -26.06 -20.21 -1.58
N GLU A 23 -26.50 -18.97 -1.79
CA GLU A 23 -27.36 -18.61 -2.90
C GLU A 23 -26.58 -18.62 -4.22
N PHE A 24 -25.40 -18.01 -4.25
CA PHE A 24 -24.67 -17.78 -5.51
C PHE A 24 -23.49 -18.73 -5.76
N GLY A 25 -22.95 -19.37 -4.72
CA GLY A 25 -21.67 -20.08 -4.82
C GLY A 25 -20.51 -19.12 -5.13
N PRO A 26 -19.32 -19.65 -5.52
CA PRO A 26 -18.22 -18.86 -6.06
C PRO A 26 -18.43 -18.51 -7.55
N GLY A 27 -17.76 -17.45 -8.05
CA GLY A 27 -17.71 -17.12 -9.48
C GLY A 27 -18.18 -15.70 -9.87
N LEU A 28 -18.84 -14.97 -8.97
CA LEU A 28 -19.16 -13.55 -9.16
C LEU A 28 -17.99 -12.62 -8.79
N ASP A 29 -18.08 -11.36 -9.21
CA ASP A 29 -17.09 -10.34 -8.87
C ASP A 29 -17.30 -9.78 -7.45
N GLU A 30 -16.25 -9.17 -6.89
CA GLU A 30 -16.25 -8.61 -5.52
C GLU A 30 -17.41 -7.62 -5.27
N ALA A 31 -17.73 -6.78 -6.26
CA ALA A 31 -18.78 -5.78 -6.16
C ALA A 31 -20.20 -6.39 -6.10
N ASP A 32 -20.41 -7.56 -6.71
CA ASP A 32 -21.67 -8.28 -6.67
C ASP A 32 -21.90 -8.87 -5.29
N TYR A 33 -20.87 -9.52 -4.71
CA TYR A 33 -20.94 -10.02 -3.34
C TYR A 33 -21.11 -8.91 -2.31
N GLU A 34 -20.45 -7.76 -2.49
CA GLU A 34 -20.66 -6.59 -1.62
C GLU A 34 -22.13 -6.15 -1.65
N SER A 35 -22.70 -6.02 -2.85
CA SER A 35 -24.09 -5.60 -3.02
C SER A 35 -25.06 -6.62 -2.41
N ALA A 36 -24.85 -7.92 -2.66
CA ALA A 36 -25.66 -8.99 -2.08
C ALA A 36 -25.55 -9.05 -0.55
N LEU A 37 -24.35 -8.84 0.00
CA LEU A 37 -24.13 -8.81 1.44
C LEU A 37 -24.88 -7.65 2.10
N CYS A 38 -24.85 -6.45 1.51
CA CYS A 38 -25.61 -5.30 2.03
C CYS A 38 -27.13 -5.56 1.99
N LEU A 39 -27.66 -6.21 0.95
CA LEU A 39 -29.07 -6.60 0.88
C LEU A 39 -29.43 -7.59 1.99
N GLU A 40 -28.62 -8.64 2.19
CA GLU A 40 -28.83 -9.63 3.24
C GLU A 40 -28.74 -9.02 4.66
N LEU A 41 -27.81 -8.10 4.89
CA LEU A 41 -27.71 -7.35 6.14
C LEU A 41 -28.96 -6.47 6.38
N THR A 42 -29.45 -5.80 5.33
CA THR A 42 -30.70 -5.01 5.39
C THR A 42 -31.90 -5.89 5.74
N ALA A 43 -32.06 -7.02 5.07
CA ALA A 43 -33.16 -7.96 5.30
C ALA A 43 -33.16 -8.52 6.74
N ARG A 44 -31.97 -8.63 7.35
CA ARG A 44 -31.79 -9.06 8.74
C ARG A 44 -31.91 -7.92 9.77
N GLY A 45 -32.17 -6.68 9.33
CA GLY A 45 -32.22 -5.52 10.21
C GLY A 45 -30.87 -5.18 10.86
N ILE A 46 -29.76 -5.50 10.21
CA ILE A 46 -28.41 -5.23 10.72
C ILE A 46 -27.92 -3.90 10.16
N GLU A 47 -27.64 -2.95 11.07
CA GLU A 47 -27.08 -1.65 10.72
C GLU A 47 -25.69 -1.78 10.09
N HIS A 48 -25.53 -1.19 8.91
CA HIS A 48 -24.28 -1.19 8.18
C HIS A 48 -24.15 0.03 7.27
N GLN A 49 -22.93 0.32 6.84
CA GLN A 49 -22.59 1.33 5.86
C GLN A 49 -21.70 0.70 4.80
N ARG A 50 -21.92 1.08 3.54
CA ARG A 50 -21.19 0.56 2.37
C ARG A 50 -20.24 1.62 1.84
N GLN A 51 -19.04 1.22 1.42
CA GLN A 51 -18.06 2.07 0.72
C GLN A 51 -17.71 3.34 1.51
N VAL A 52 -17.48 3.19 2.82
CA VAL A 52 -17.27 4.29 3.77
C VAL A 52 -15.94 4.97 3.49
N PRO A 53 -15.91 6.30 3.25
CA PRO A 53 -14.65 7.03 3.01
C PRO A 53 -13.66 6.85 4.17
N LEU A 54 -12.42 6.49 3.84
CA LEU A 54 -11.31 6.36 4.78
C LEU A 54 -10.29 7.49 4.55
N PRO A 55 -10.31 8.56 5.35
CA PRO A 55 -9.32 9.62 5.22
C PRO A 55 -7.94 9.11 5.64
N LEU A 56 -6.95 9.20 4.74
CA LEU A 56 -5.57 8.90 5.07
C LEU A 56 -4.90 10.16 5.59
N ILE A 57 -4.43 10.13 6.83
CA ILE A 57 -3.66 11.22 7.44
C ILE A 57 -2.27 10.68 7.78
N TYR A 58 -1.23 11.34 7.26
CA TYR A 58 0.15 10.99 7.51
C TYR A 58 0.88 12.20 8.10
N LYS A 59 1.38 12.08 9.34
CA LYS A 59 2.07 13.16 10.07
C LYS A 59 1.38 14.54 9.98
N GLY A 60 0.05 14.54 10.14
CA GLY A 60 -0.78 15.74 10.11
C GLY A 60 -1.20 16.21 8.71
N VAL A 61 -0.69 15.59 7.64
CA VAL A 61 -1.09 15.89 6.26
C VAL A 61 -2.18 14.92 5.83
N ARG A 62 -3.32 15.45 5.40
CA ARG A 62 -4.37 14.66 4.76
C ARG A 62 -3.95 14.33 3.32
N LEU A 63 -3.95 13.06 2.99
CA LEU A 63 -3.60 12.56 1.67
C LEU A 63 -4.88 12.27 0.90
N ASP A 64 -5.00 12.86 -0.28
CA ASP A 64 -6.12 12.60 -1.17
C ASP A 64 -5.85 11.33 -1.97
N ALA A 65 -6.35 10.21 -1.45
CA ALA A 65 -6.11 8.89 -2.02
C ALA A 65 -7.39 8.07 -2.23
N GLY A 66 -8.56 8.68 -1.98
CA GLY A 66 -9.87 8.10 -2.33
C GLY A 66 -10.19 6.75 -1.68
N TYR A 67 -9.53 6.35 -0.59
CA TYR A 67 -9.78 5.06 0.06
C TYR A 67 -11.19 4.94 0.59
N ARG A 68 -11.74 3.73 0.50
CA ARG A 68 -13.03 3.35 1.04
C ARG A 68 -12.94 1.99 1.72
N LEU A 69 -13.69 1.85 2.80
CA LEU A 69 -13.94 0.59 3.47
C LEU A 69 -15.16 -0.07 2.83
N ASP A 70 -15.08 -1.35 2.48
CA ASP A 70 -16.16 -2.05 1.75
C ASP A 70 -17.48 -2.04 2.52
N VAL A 71 -17.51 -2.63 3.72
CA VAL A 71 -18.70 -2.64 4.59
C VAL A 71 -18.32 -2.45 6.06
N VAL A 72 -18.91 -1.46 6.73
CA VAL A 72 -18.79 -1.25 8.17
C VAL A 72 -20.11 -1.59 8.85
N VAL A 73 -20.10 -2.56 9.76
CA VAL A 73 -21.27 -3.08 10.48
C VAL A 73 -21.25 -2.57 11.92
N GLY A 74 -22.37 -1.99 12.37
CA GLY A 74 -22.54 -1.47 13.74
C GLY A 74 -21.47 -0.48 14.20
N GLY A 75 -20.78 0.19 13.27
CA GLY A 75 -19.70 1.15 13.54
C GLY A 75 -18.41 0.58 14.12
N ASN A 76 -18.34 -0.72 14.41
CA ASN A 76 -17.20 -1.33 15.12
C ASN A 76 -16.68 -2.63 14.48
N LEU A 77 -17.23 -3.04 13.35
CA LEU A 77 -16.82 -4.24 12.62
C LEU A 77 -16.65 -3.92 11.14
N LEU A 78 -15.44 -4.09 10.61
CA LEU A 78 -15.14 -3.98 9.18
C LEU A 78 -15.27 -5.34 8.49
N ALA A 79 -15.99 -5.41 7.38
CA ALA A 79 -15.86 -6.47 6.39
C ALA A 79 -15.07 -5.92 5.20
N GLU A 80 -13.92 -6.54 4.93
CA GLU A 80 -13.14 -6.35 3.70
C GLU A 80 -13.39 -7.58 2.82
N LEU A 81 -13.88 -7.36 1.60
CA LEU A 81 -14.36 -8.44 0.74
C LEU A 81 -13.34 -8.74 -0.36
N LYS A 82 -13.25 -10.01 -0.75
CA LYS A 82 -12.45 -10.47 -1.89
C LYS A 82 -13.24 -11.53 -2.67
N ALA A 83 -12.97 -11.66 -3.95
CA ALA A 83 -13.47 -12.75 -4.80
C ALA A 83 -12.34 -13.28 -5.68
N LEU A 84 -11.26 -13.75 -5.06
CA LEU A 84 -10.01 -14.10 -5.74
C LEU A 84 -9.68 -15.58 -5.56
N GLU A 85 -9.19 -16.21 -6.63
CA GLU A 85 -8.72 -17.60 -6.59
C GLU A 85 -7.50 -17.76 -5.68
N VAL A 86 -6.57 -16.80 -5.74
CA VAL A 86 -5.34 -16.80 -4.95
C VAL A 86 -5.36 -15.66 -3.94
N MET A 87 -5.39 -16.00 -2.65
CA MET A 87 -5.28 -15.05 -1.55
C MET A 87 -3.82 -14.76 -1.23
N HIS A 88 -3.44 -13.48 -1.27
CA HIS A 88 -2.09 -13.03 -0.94
C HIS A 88 -2.05 -12.41 0.47
N PRO A 89 -0.96 -12.58 1.24
CA PRO A 89 -0.79 -11.97 2.57
C PRO A 89 -1.00 -10.44 2.64
N VAL A 90 -0.96 -9.74 1.50
CA VAL A 90 -1.20 -8.29 1.43
C VAL A 90 -2.63 -7.93 1.79
N PHE A 91 -3.61 -8.79 1.50
CA PHE A 91 -5.02 -8.48 1.77
C PHE A 91 -5.30 -8.46 3.27
N GLU A 92 -4.61 -9.32 4.02
CA GLU A 92 -4.63 -9.25 5.48
C GLU A 92 -3.90 -8.01 6.00
N ALA A 93 -2.75 -7.65 5.39
CA ALA A 93 -2.05 -6.41 5.73
C ALA A 93 -2.91 -5.16 5.45
N GLN A 94 -3.66 -5.15 4.34
CA GLN A 94 -4.64 -4.12 4.00
C GLN A 94 -5.73 -4.02 5.06
N LEU A 95 -6.35 -5.15 5.44
CA LEU A 95 -7.35 -5.17 6.52
C LEU A 95 -6.79 -4.56 7.81
N LEU A 96 -5.59 -4.98 8.24
CA LEU A 96 -4.95 -4.44 9.45
C LEU A 96 -4.68 -2.94 9.34
N THR A 97 -4.23 -2.47 8.17
CA THR A 97 -4.02 -1.05 7.89
C THR A 97 -5.34 -0.26 7.96
N HIS A 98 -6.41 -0.78 7.34
CA HIS A 98 -7.75 -0.18 7.39
C HIS A 98 -8.29 -0.11 8.82
N LEU A 99 -8.20 -1.19 9.60
CA LEU A 99 -8.62 -1.20 11.01
C LEU A 99 -7.89 -0.14 11.83
N ARG A 100 -6.57 -0.03 11.63
CA ARG A 100 -5.77 0.94 12.37
C ARG A 100 -6.07 2.39 11.95
N ILE A 101 -6.23 2.69 10.66
CA ILE A 101 -6.52 4.06 10.21
C ILE A 101 -7.93 4.48 10.65
N SER A 102 -8.90 3.57 10.53
CA SER A 102 -10.31 3.82 10.90
C SER A 102 -10.58 3.76 12.41
N GLN A 103 -9.64 3.24 13.21
CA GLN A 103 -9.82 2.93 14.63
C GLN A 103 -10.95 1.92 14.92
N ILE A 104 -11.37 1.15 13.90
CA ILE A 104 -12.33 0.06 14.07
C ILE A 104 -11.65 -1.10 14.83
N PRO A 105 -12.27 -1.66 15.87
CA PRO A 105 -11.63 -2.65 16.74
C PRO A 105 -11.55 -4.06 16.14
N LEU A 106 -12.41 -4.41 15.19
CA LEU A 106 -12.49 -5.76 14.64
C LEU A 106 -12.74 -5.75 13.13
N GLY A 107 -12.10 -6.69 12.42
CA GLY A 107 -12.28 -6.87 10.99
C GLY A 107 -12.42 -8.34 10.58
N LEU A 108 -13.19 -8.57 9.51
CA LEU A 108 -13.29 -9.82 8.77
C LEU A 108 -12.81 -9.58 7.34
N LEU A 109 -11.79 -10.32 6.92
CA LEU A 109 -11.45 -10.48 5.51
C LEU A 109 -12.23 -11.69 5.00
N ILE A 110 -13.08 -11.50 3.99
CA ILE A 110 -13.99 -12.53 3.48
C ILE A 110 -13.70 -12.74 1.99
N ASN A 111 -13.08 -13.87 1.65
CA ASN A 111 -12.96 -14.30 0.26
C ASN A 111 -14.15 -15.19 -0.13
N PHE A 112 -14.98 -14.72 -1.07
CA PHE A 112 -16.13 -15.45 -1.58
C PHE A 112 -15.77 -16.49 -2.65
N ASN A 113 -14.59 -16.41 -3.27
CA ASN A 113 -14.17 -17.36 -4.30
C ASN A 113 -13.54 -18.62 -3.69
N VAL A 114 -14.34 -19.33 -2.88
CA VAL A 114 -13.97 -20.59 -2.21
C VAL A 114 -15.14 -21.58 -2.26
N LEU A 115 -14.84 -22.88 -2.16
CA LEU A 115 -15.88 -23.91 -2.11
C LEU A 115 -16.70 -23.87 -0.82
N MET A 116 -16.06 -23.54 0.31
CA MET A 116 -16.71 -23.41 1.62
C MET A 116 -16.33 -22.06 2.22
N LEU A 117 -17.30 -21.12 2.31
CA LEU A 117 -17.02 -19.74 2.75
C LEU A 117 -16.29 -19.66 4.09
N ARG A 118 -16.55 -20.58 5.03
CA ARG A 118 -15.85 -20.62 6.33
C ARG A 118 -14.32 -20.69 6.19
N GLN A 119 -13.80 -21.28 5.12
CA GLN A 119 -12.38 -21.35 4.83
C GLN A 119 -11.82 -20.05 4.23
N GLY A 120 -12.69 -19.21 3.67
CA GLY A 120 -12.35 -17.90 3.11
C GLY A 120 -12.45 -16.74 4.12
N ILE A 121 -12.80 -17.00 5.38
CA ILE A 121 -12.99 -15.96 6.40
C ILE A 121 -11.77 -15.91 7.33
N VAL A 122 -11.16 -14.73 7.42
CA VAL A 122 -10.08 -14.42 8.36
C VAL A 122 -10.54 -13.30 9.30
N ARG A 123 -10.46 -13.55 10.62
CA ARG A 123 -10.80 -12.56 11.65
C ARG A 123 -9.53 -11.91 12.21
N ARG A 124 -9.51 -10.58 12.31
CA ARG A 124 -8.40 -9.81 12.89
C ARG A 124 -8.92 -8.72 13.83
N ALA A 125 -8.37 -8.70 15.04
CA ALA A 125 -8.61 -7.62 15.99
C ALA A 125 -7.55 -6.53 15.82
N ASN A 126 -7.95 -5.28 16.03
CA ASN A 126 -7.05 -4.14 16.06
C ASN A 126 -6.32 -4.09 17.40
N THR A 127 -5.30 -4.95 17.56
CA THR A 127 -4.57 -5.13 18.83
C THR A 127 -3.29 -4.32 18.94
N ASN A 128 -2.91 -3.62 17.88
CA ASN A 128 -1.68 -2.83 17.81
C ASN A 128 -2.00 -1.40 17.34
N PRO A 129 -2.54 -0.53 18.22
CA PRO A 129 -2.55 0.89 17.94
C PRO A 129 -1.10 1.36 17.88
N ARG A 130 -0.55 1.49 16.67
CA ARG A 130 0.77 2.10 16.51
C ARG A 130 0.60 3.56 16.96
N PRO A 131 1.33 4.04 17.98
CA PRO A 131 1.14 5.39 18.49
C PRO A 131 1.34 6.40 17.35
N PRO A 132 0.62 7.54 17.35
CA PRO A 132 0.94 8.65 16.46
C PRO A 132 2.41 9.00 16.70
N VAL A 133 3.27 8.65 15.75
CA VAL A 133 4.70 8.96 15.83
C VAL A 133 4.79 10.49 15.72
N ALA A 134 5.42 11.11 16.72
CA ALA A 134 5.77 12.51 16.70
C ALA A 134 6.47 12.88 15.38
N PRO A 135 6.39 14.14 14.91
CA PRO A 135 7.19 14.58 13.77
C PRO A 135 8.65 14.15 13.97
N PRO A 136 9.34 13.68 12.91
CA PRO A 136 10.67 13.14 13.06
C PRO A 136 11.54 14.20 13.74
N ALA A 137 12.40 13.77 14.68
CA ALA A 137 13.50 14.61 15.11
C ALA A 137 14.27 15.03 13.86
N THR A 138 14.61 16.32 13.80
CA THR A 138 15.45 16.94 12.78
C THR A 138 16.61 15.98 12.43
N PRO A 139 16.98 15.79 11.15
CA PRO A 139 18.04 14.86 10.81
C PRO A 139 19.29 15.20 11.63
N SER A 140 19.86 14.20 12.31
CA SER A 140 21.22 14.33 12.83
C SER A 140 22.12 14.64 11.65
N ALA A 141 22.77 15.80 11.69
CA ALA A 141 23.71 16.23 10.68
C ALA A 141 24.74 15.10 10.43
N VAL A 142 24.74 14.56 9.21
CA VAL A 142 25.71 13.54 8.82
C VAL A 142 27.09 14.20 8.72
N SER A 143 28.04 13.66 9.49
CA SER A 143 29.47 13.97 9.42
C SER A 143 30.02 13.73 8.01
N LYS A 144 30.87 14.64 7.56
CA LYS A 144 31.33 14.81 6.17
C LYS A 144 32.29 13.76 5.62
N ASP A 145 32.48 12.62 6.28
CA ASP A 145 33.54 11.68 5.92
C ASP A 145 32.93 10.30 5.63
N ASP A 146 32.63 10.02 4.35
CA ASP A 146 32.77 8.70 3.73
C ASP A 146 32.47 8.72 2.21
N GLU A 147 33.26 7.96 1.45
CA GLU A 147 33.35 7.98 0.00
C GLU A 147 32.04 7.62 -0.73
N SER A 148 31.70 8.44 -1.74
CA SER A 148 30.53 8.38 -2.62
C SER A 148 29.20 8.88 -2.03
N GLY A 149 28.91 10.18 -2.21
CA GLY A 149 27.64 10.80 -1.78
C GLY A 149 26.35 10.13 -2.30
N PHE A 150 26.46 9.23 -3.28
CA PHE A 150 25.38 8.34 -3.73
C PHE A 150 24.91 7.35 -2.64
N ASP A 151 25.84 6.76 -1.89
CA ASP A 151 25.45 5.76 -0.88
C ASP A 151 24.72 6.42 0.29
N ASN A 152 25.14 7.62 0.66
CA ASN A 152 24.48 8.40 1.71
C ASN A 152 23.05 8.82 1.31
N LEU A 153 22.87 9.39 0.10
CA LEU A 153 21.53 9.75 -0.40
C LEU A 153 20.62 8.52 -0.49
N SER A 154 21.17 7.38 -0.94
CA SER A 154 20.41 6.13 -1.01
C SER A 154 19.98 5.65 0.36
N ARG A 155 20.83 5.75 1.39
CA ARG A 155 20.50 5.40 2.78
C ARG A 155 19.38 6.29 3.32
N GLU A 156 19.43 7.61 3.09
CA GLU A 156 18.39 8.54 3.52
C GLU A 156 17.03 8.25 2.88
N VAL A 157 17.00 7.99 1.58
CA VAL A 157 15.75 7.63 0.87
C VAL A 157 15.19 6.29 1.37
N ILE A 158 16.05 5.31 1.63
CA ILE A 158 15.64 4.03 2.23
C ILE A 158 15.09 4.24 3.64
N ALA A 159 15.75 5.06 4.47
CA ALA A 159 15.28 5.38 5.82
C ALA A 159 13.92 6.09 5.79
N ALA A 160 13.71 7.02 4.85
CA ALA A 160 12.42 7.65 4.60
C ALA A 160 11.34 6.62 4.23
N ALA A 161 11.63 5.69 3.32
CA ALA A 161 10.69 4.64 2.93
C ALA A 161 10.36 3.67 4.07
N ILE A 162 11.36 3.30 4.88
CA ILE A 162 11.16 2.51 6.10
C ILE A 162 10.24 3.25 7.07
N GLU A 163 10.42 4.55 7.25
CA GLU A 163 9.56 5.35 8.12
C GLU A 163 8.11 5.42 7.62
N VAL A 164 7.92 5.59 6.30
CA VAL A 164 6.59 5.50 5.67
C VAL A 164 5.95 4.14 5.94
N HIS A 165 6.64 3.04 5.63
CA HIS A 165 6.09 1.69 5.79
C HIS A 165 5.88 1.31 7.26
N ARG A 166 6.76 1.77 8.15
CA ARG A 166 6.58 1.62 9.59
C ARG A 166 5.29 2.32 10.03
N HIS A 167 5.02 3.52 9.55
CA HIS A 167 3.81 4.23 9.94
C HIS A 167 2.55 3.70 9.25
N LEU A 168 2.60 3.31 7.97
CA LEU A 168 1.44 2.92 7.17
C LEU A 168 1.20 1.43 7.02
N GLY A 169 2.17 0.56 7.33
CA GLY A 169 2.08 -0.86 7.02
C GLY A 169 2.02 -1.13 5.51
N GLY A 170 1.61 -2.35 5.15
CA GLY A 170 1.33 -2.78 3.77
C GLY A 170 -0.15 -2.58 3.39
N GLY A 171 -0.45 -2.78 2.11
CA GLY A 171 -1.84 -2.90 1.62
C GLY A 171 -2.51 -1.60 1.16
N LEU A 172 -1.77 -0.49 1.03
CA LEU A 172 -2.27 0.74 0.42
C LEU A 172 -1.88 0.85 -1.06
N LEU A 173 -2.55 1.76 -1.78
CA LEU A 173 -2.19 2.11 -3.15
C LEU A 173 -0.79 2.75 -3.24
N ARG A 174 -0.11 2.52 -4.38
CA ARG A 174 1.21 3.09 -4.69
C ARG A 174 1.26 4.61 -4.49
N SER A 175 0.22 5.32 -4.92
CA SER A 175 0.13 6.78 -4.86
C SER A 175 0.22 7.31 -3.42
N ALA A 176 -0.35 6.60 -2.44
CA ALA A 176 -0.23 6.99 -1.03
C ALA A 176 1.20 6.84 -0.53
N TYR A 177 1.86 5.71 -0.82
CA TYR A 177 3.25 5.51 -0.42
C TYR A 177 4.18 6.54 -1.05
N GLU A 178 4.02 6.82 -2.35
CA GLU A 178 4.83 7.83 -3.03
C GLU A 178 4.62 9.22 -2.43
N THR A 179 3.36 9.60 -2.14
CA THR A 179 3.05 10.90 -1.54
C THR A 179 3.63 11.02 -0.13
N CYS A 180 3.55 9.96 0.68
CA CYS A 180 4.17 9.93 2.01
C CYS A 180 5.69 9.97 1.94
N LEU A 181 6.29 9.28 0.96
CA LEU A 181 7.73 9.29 0.75
C LEU A 181 8.19 10.71 0.41
N CYS A 182 7.48 11.40 -0.48
CA CYS A 182 7.75 12.80 -0.80
C CYS A 182 7.68 13.69 0.45
N HIS A 183 6.67 13.49 1.29
CA HIS A 183 6.56 14.21 2.56
C HIS A 183 7.75 13.92 3.50
N GLU A 184 8.16 12.66 3.65
CA GLU A 184 9.32 12.28 4.45
C GLU A 184 10.63 12.87 3.89
N LEU A 185 10.79 12.95 2.57
CA LEU A 185 11.95 13.59 1.94
C LEU A 185 11.96 15.10 2.22
N GLN A 186 10.80 15.76 2.16
CA GLN A 186 10.67 17.17 2.49
C GLN A 186 11.04 17.45 3.95
N LEU A 187 10.59 16.62 4.89
CA LEU A 187 10.96 16.73 6.31
C LEU A 187 12.46 16.54 6.55
N ARG A 188 13.15 15.81 5.68
CA ARG A 188 14.62 15.63 5.69
C ARG A 188 15.38 16.72 4.94
N GLY A 189 14.70 17.70 4.36
CA GLY A 189 15.32 18.77 3.57
C GLY A 189 15.85 18.33 2.21
N LEU A 190 15.43 17.16 1.71
CA LEU A 190 15.83 16.65 0.40
C LEU A 190 14.91 17.20 -0.69
N ARG A 191 15.50 17.75 -1.75
CA ARG A 191 14.80 18.22 -2.93
C ARG A 191 14.38 17.02 -3.78
N PHE A 192 13.18 17.07 -4.34
CA PHE A 192 12.70 16.04 -5.26
C PHE A 192 11.79 16.61 -6.33
N VAL A 193 11.67 15.89 -7.44
CA VAL A 193 10.74 16.18 -8.54
C VAL A 193 9.93 14.91 -8.83
N ARG A 194 8.61 15.06 -8.95
CA ARG A 194 7.68 13.99 -9.33
C ARG A 194 7.32 14.11 -10.81
N SER A 195 6.99 12.99 -11.42
CA SER A 195 6.38 12.92 -12.75
C SER A 195 7.11 13.75 -13.81
N GLN A 196 8.45 13.75 -13.77
CA GLN A 196 9.25 14.52 -14.70
C GLN A 196 9.17 13.88 -16.09
N THR A 197 8.99 14.68 -17.12
CA THR A 197 9.08 14.17 -18.49
C THR A 197 10.53 13.92 -18.87
N GLY A 198 10.83 12.68 -19.24
CA GLY A 198 12.11 12.24 -19.77
C GLY A 198 12.06 12.12 -21.30
N GLU A 199 13.12 12.61 -21.95
CA GLU A 199 13.30 12.48 -23.40
C GLU A 199 13.80 11.08 -23.76
N VAL A 200 13.07 10.39 -24.63
CA VAL A 200 13.57 9.16 -25.25
C VAL A 200 14.45 9.54 -26.43
N ARG A 201 15.70 9.07 -26.43
CA ARG A 201 16.62 9.25 -27.56
C ARG A 201 16.90 7.91 -28.23
N TYR A 202 16.79 7.90 -29.56
CA TYR A 202 17.24 6.79 -30.38
C TYR A 202 18.28 7.32 -31.36
N ARG A 203 19.52 6.83 -31.23
CA ARG A 203 20.69 7.41 -31.90
C ARG A 203 20.80 8.91 -31.57
N ASN A 204 20.85 9.78 -32.57
CA ASN A 204 20.94 11.24 -32.40
C ASN A 204 19.57 11.93 -32.49
N THR A 205 18.47 11.17 -32.53
CA THR A 205 17.11 11.72 -32.68
C THR A 205 16.34 11.58 -31.37
N THR A 206 15.74 12.68 -30.91
CA THR A 206 14.75 12.65 -29.82
C THR A 206 13.43 12.15 -30.39
N ILE A 207 12.92 11.07 -29.81
CA ILE A 207 11.58 10.57 -30.14
C ILE A 207 10.57 11.50 -29.45
N PRO A 208 9.53 11.98 -30.16
CA PRO A 208 8.45 12.77 -29.58
C PRO A 208 7.51 11.86 -28.76
N SER A 209 8.06 11.22 -27.74
CA SER A 209 7.35 10.41 -26.75
C SER A 209 7.91 10.78 -25.39
N ALA A 210 7.06 11.41 -24.59
CA ALA A 210 7.35 11.70 -23.19
C ALA A 210 7.23 10.40 -22.39
N LYS A 211 8.30 10.01 -21.69
CA LYS A 211 8.21 8.99 -20.64
C LYS A 211 8.22 9.67 -19.29
N GLU A 212 7.31 9.28 -18.43
CA GLU A 212 7.23 9.79 -17.07
C GLU A 212 8.30 9.14 -16.19
N ILE A 213 9.16 9.97 -15.62
CA ILE A 213 10.13 9.60 -14.60
C ILE A 213 9.42 9.78 -13.25
N PRO A 214 9.25 8.69 -12.46
CA PRO A 214 8.35 8.71 -11.31
C PRO A 214 8.78 9.69 -10.22
N LEU A 215 9.93 9.47 -9.59
CA LEU A 215 10.47 10.34 -8.55
C LEU A 215 11.98 10.48 -8.72
N LEU A 216 12.48 11.71 -8.71
CA LEU A 216 13.90 12.02 -8.78
C LEU A 216 14.30 12.85 -7.55
N VAL A 217 15.23 12.34 -6.75
CA VAL A 217 15.70 12.97 -5.49
C VAL A 217 17.09 13.57 -5.69
N GLU A 218 17.28 14.80 -5.23
CA GLU A 218 18.49 15.63 -5.38
C GLU A 218 19.03 15.66 -6.82
N ASN A 219 18.12 15.55 -7.79
CA ASN A 219 18.45 15.46 -9.21
C ASN A 219 19.46 14.33 -9.55
N ALA A 220 19.62 13.33 -8.68
CA ALA A 220 20.69 12.34 -8.78
C ALA A 220 20.17 10.90 -8.69
N LEU A 221 19.21 10.65 -7.79
CA LEU A 221 18.71 9.31 -7.50
C LEU A 221 17.27 9.15 -7.98
N MET A 222 17.04 8.23 -8.91
CA MET A 222 15.67 7.87 -9.32
C MET A 222 15.07 6.89 -8.32
N VAL A 223 13.83 7.11 -7.92
CA VAL A 223 13.09 6.23 -7.00
C VAL A 223 11.82 5.74 -7.70
N THR A 224 11.60 4.42 -7.68
CA THR A 224 10.40 3.78 -8.22
C THR A 224 9.67 3.07 -7.10
N CYS A 225 8.45 3.50 -6.80
CA CYS A 225 7.56 2.83 -5.85
C CYS A 225 6.73 1.76 -6.55
N LEU A 226 6.64 0.57 -5.95
CA LEU A 226 5.82 -0.55 -6.39
C LEU A 226 4.91 -1.02 -5.24
N CYS A 227 3.78 -1.63 -5.62
CA CYS A 227 2.88 -2.37 -4.74
C CYS A 227 2.49 -3.64 -5.50
N ALA A 228 3.45 -4.55 -5.66
CA ALA A 228 3.28 -5.79 -6.39
C ALA A 228 3.66 -6.97 -5.50
N ILE A 229 3.11 -8.16 -5.78
CA ILE A 229 3.43 -9.40 -5.04
C ILE A 229 4.94 -9.56 -4.89
N ASP A 230 5.65 -9.50 -6.01
CA ASP A 230 7.10 -9.50 -6.07
C ASP A 230 7.63 -8.42 -7.01
N ILE A 231 8.91 -8.09 -6.84
CA ILE A 231 9.64 -7.28 -7.82
C ILE A 231 10.09 -8.21 -8.95
N THR A 232 9.49 -8.08 -10.13
CA THR A 232 9.81 -8.95 -11.27
C THR A 232 11.08 -8.50 -12.00
N PRO A 233 11.78 -9.41 -12.71
CA PRO A 233 12.91 -9.04 -13.57
C PRO A 233 12.54 -7.99 -14.62
N LEU A 234 11.31 -8.07 -15.17
CA LEU A 234 10.80 -7.09 -16.13
C LEU A 234 10.67 -5.71 -15.49
N GLN A 235 10.11 -5.61 -14.28
CA GLN A 235 10.00 -4.33 -13.57
C GLN A 235 11.39 -3.71 -13.32
N LEU A 236 12.38 -4.52 -12.92
CA LEU A 236 13.76 -4.05 -12.76
C LEU A 236 14.37 -3.59 -14.10
N ALA A 237 14.13 -4.31 -15.19
CA ALA A 237 14.60 -3.94 -16.52
C ALA A 237 13.95 -2.64 -17.03
N CYS A 238 12.66 -2.46 -16.80
CA CYS A 238 11.93 -1.22 -17.09
C CYS A 238 12.50 -0.05 -16.27
N ALA A 239 12.72 -0.24 -14.97
CA ALA A 239 13.32 0.79 -14.10
C ALA A 239 14.74 1.17 -14.55
N ARG A 240 15.59 0.20 -14.92
CA ARG A 240 16.92 0.49 -15.51
C ARG A 240 16.83 1.23 -16.84
N SER A 241 15.79 0.98 -17.64
CA SER A 241 15.57 1.71 -18.89
C SER A 241 15.17 3.17 -18.61
N LEU A 242 14.33 3.40 -17.60
CA LEU A 242 13.98 4.75 -17.15
C LEU A 242 15.18 5.52 -16.60
N LEU A 243 16.17 4.86 -15.97
CA LEU A 243 17.42 5.53 -15.58
C LEU A 243 18.15 6.16 -16.77
N ARG A 244 18.18 5.47 -17.92
CA ARG A 244 18.82 5.99 -19.14
C ARG A 244 18.04 7.18 -19.70
N VAL A 245 16.71 7.10 -19.71
CA VAL A 245 15.83 8.20 -20.11
C VAL A 245 16.01 9.42 -19.17
N ALA A 246 16.09 9.19 -17.86
CA ALA A 246 16.36 10.21 -16.86
C ALA A 246 17.80 10.74 -16.88
N ARG A 247 18.70 10.10 -17.63
CA ARG A 247 20.15 10.35 -17.61
C ARG A 247 20.74 10.29 -16.21
N ARG A 248 20.34 9.27 -15.44
CA ARG A 248 20.86 9.01 -14.09
C ARG A 248 21.58 7.68 -14.06
N ALA A 249 22.68 7.64 -13.33
CA ALA A 249 23.49 6.44 -13.21
C ALA A 249 22.80 5.37 -12.34
N SER A 250 21.97 5.80 -11.39
CA SER A 250 21.53 4.95 -10.29
C SER A 250 20.12 5.26 -9.81
N GLY A 251 19.47 4.25 -9.24
CA GLY A 251 18.15 4.39 -8.65
C GLY A 251 17.80 3.29 -7.65
N ILE A 252 16.63 3.42 -7.04
CA ILE A 252 16.10 2.47 -6.05
C ILE A 252 14.67 2.10 -6.46
N VAL A 253 14.40 0.80 -6.47
CA VAL A 253 13.04 0.25 -6.57
C VAL A 253 12.61 -0.20 -5.18
N ILE A 254 11.46 0.31 -4.72
CA ILE A 254 10.93 0.05 -3.38
C ILE A 254 9.54 -0.56 -3.55
N ASN A 255 9.35 -1.78 -3.05
CA ASN A 255 8.06 -2.44 -3.10
C ASN A 255 7.38 -2.44 -1.72
N PHE A 256 6.34 -1.63 -1.57
CA PHE A 256 5.59 -1.44 -0.33
C PHE A 256 4.51 -2.50 -0.08
N HIS A 257 4.35 -3.48 -0.99
CA HIS A 257 3.36 -4.56 -0.88
C HIS A 257 3.59 -5.47 0.32
N ALA A 258 4.85 -5.65 0.71
CA ALA A 258 5.22 -6.68 1.67
C ALA A 258 4.92 -6.27 3.12
N PRO A 259 4.72 -7.25 4.03
CA PRO A 259 4.57 -6.98 5.46
C PRO A 259 5.79 -6.30 6.10
N THR A 260 6.96 -6.39 5.46
CA THR A 260 8.17 -5.65 5.83
C THR A 260 8.88 -5.17 4.56
N LEU A 261 9.57 -4.04 4.61
CA LEU A 261 10.40 -3.58 3.48
C LEU A 261 11.74 -4.31 3.36
N ALA A 262 12.16 -5.07 4.37
CA ALA A 262 13.40 -5.83 4.34
C ALA A 262 13.33 -6.86 3.20
N GLY A 263 14.31 -6.83 2.29
CA GLY A 263 14.31 -7.70 1.11
C GLY A 263 13.40 -7.23 -0.05
N HIS A 264 12.64 -6.14 0.11
CA HIS A 264 11.75 -5.55 -0.91
C HIS A 264 12.25 -4.21 -1.45
N ILE A 265 13.54 -3.93 -1.24
CA ILE A 265 14.25 -2.79 -1.81
C ILE A 265 15.35 -3.33 -2.73
N ARG A 266 15.47 -2.75 -3.93
CA ARG A 266 16.51 -3.07 -4.89
C ARG A 266 17.19 -1.80 -5.37
N ARG A 267 18.50 -1.71 -5.17
CA ARG A 267 19.33 -0.69 -5.83
C ARG A 267 19.60 -1.14 -7.26
N ILE A 268 19.53 -0.21 -8.20
CA ILE A 268 19.73 -0.45 -9.64
C ILE A 268 20.69 0.57 -10.22
N CYS A 269 21.43 0.16 -11.24
CA CYS A 269 22.33 1.02 -12.02
C CYS A 269 21.94 0.98 -13.51
N ALA A 270 22.24 2.05 -14.24
CA ALA A 270 21.93 2.16 -15.67
C ALA A 270 22.76 1.20 -16.53
N THR A 271 23.97 0.87 -16.06
CA THR A 271 24.84 -0.17 -16.63
C THR A 271 24.46 -1.53 -16.05
N SER A 272 24.19 -2.50 -16.91
CA SER A 272 24.21 -3.90 -16.48
C SER A 272 25.66 -4.25 -16.17
N LYS A 273 25.98 -4.64 -14.94
CA LYS A 273 27.11 -5.56 -14.79
C LYS A 273 26.71 -6.81 -15.57
N SER A 274 27.41 -7.04 -16.67
CA SER A 274 27.50 -8.33 -17.32
C SER A 274 28.28 -9.23 -16.35
N ASP A 275 27.56 -10.06 -15.62
CA ASP A 275 28.09 -11.30 -15.05
C ASP A 275 27.42 -12.45 -15.82
#